data_AF-A0A1B9GWN5-F1
#
_entry.id   AF-A0A1B9GWN5-F1
#
_cell.length_a   1.000
_cell.length_b   1.000
_cell.length_c   1.000
_cell.angle_alpha   90.00
_cell.angle_beta   90.00
_cell.angle_gamma   90.00
#
_symmetry.space_group_name_H-M   'P 1'
#
loop_
_entity.id
_entity.type
_entity.pdbx_description
1 polymer ?
#
loop_
_entity_poly.entity_id
_entity_poly.type
_entity_poly.pdbx_seq_one_letter_code
_entity_poly.pdbx_strand_id
1 'polypeptide(L)'
;MPDNKTTENILATVGAVLWAIQGIPQVVKSYRTQSTKGLSPYLMLLWMASGLFFCTYVVTRDLAIPAVIQPHASLIIYTISWGQCLYYSCGYSLIKTILCAGGALLAGAAFEGASIAGLLAGKRHGTEIPMVVYGYASTVIAVIGILPQYYEIYKQKEVIGLSITFVITDLVGAVCLIAALFLRERVDIAGLATYALTFAMVLGIVILALILNPLAARRRRLAGLPSKDLESAVAASGADAKDDLEKVISATPTPELEKGHFDFVSPKPVSKAEQSSEFDSGYTSDYKENTEEVLGKENVHSSSAGTNSDDSHDEIDPLYHNHYEDHSNVAQPDLTISRL
;
A
#
# COMPACT_ATOMS: atom_id res chain seq x y z
N MET A 1 15.24 -37.03 0.33
CA MET A 1 15.90 -35.77 -0.13
C MET A 1 16.04 -34.80 1.05
N PRO A 2 16.91 -35.09 2.04
CA PRO A 2 17.11 -34.23 3.21
C PRO A 2 17.74 -32.86 2.87
N ASP A 3 18.50 -32.76 1.77
CA ASP A 3 19.21 -31.53 1.39
C ASP A 3 18.25 -30.38 1.03
N ASN A 4 17.15 -30.69 0.32
CA ASN A 4 16.17 -29.67 -0.09
C ASN A 4 15.47 -29.00 1.10
N LYS A 5 15.20 -29.75 2.18
CA LYS A 5 14.51 -29.24 3.36
C LYS A 5 15.38 -28.28 4.18
N THR A 6 16.68 -28.56 4.26
CA THR A 6 17.65 -27.66 4.89
C THR A 6 17.75 -26.37 4.10
N THR A 7 17.89 -26.45 2.77
CA THR A 7 17.96 -25.26 1.89
C THR A 7 16.67 -24.46 1.91
N GLU A 8 15.50 -25.11 1.87
CA GLU A 8 14.18 -24.48 2.05
C GLU A 8 14.15 -23.64 3.32
N ASN A 9 14.50 -24.23 4.47
CA ASN A 9 14.41 -23.56 5.77
C ASN A 9 15.37 -22.36 5.85
N ILE A 10 16.58 -22.47 5.31
CA ILE A 10 17.54 -21.37 5.28
C ILE A 10 16.98 -20.22 4.42
N LEU A 11 16.56 -20.50 3.19
CA LEU A 11 16.04 -19.49 2.27
C LEU A 11 14.75 -18.85 2.81
N ALA A 12 13.84 -19.64 3.38
CA ALA A 12 12.62 -19.15 3.99
C ALA A 12 12.93 -18.23 5.19
N THR A 13 13.89 -18.61 6.03
CA THR A 13 14.27 -17.82 7.21
C THR A 13 14.94 -16.51 6.79
N VAL A 14 15.90 -16.55 5.88
CA VAL A 14 16.58 -15.36 5.35
C VAL A 14 15.57 -14.42 4.70
N GLY A 15 14.71 -14.95 3.83
CA GLY A 15 13.68 -14.19 3.15
C GLY A 15 12.69 -13.55 4.12
N ALA A 16 12.22 -14.31 5.13
CA ALA A 16 11.31 -13.81 6.16
C ALA A 16 11.95 -12.69 7.00
N VAL A 17 13.22 -12.83 7.37
CA VAL A 17 13.95 -11.78 8.12
C VAL A 17 14.09 -10.53 7.28
N LEU A 18 14.50 -10.65 6.01
CA LEU A 18 14.63 -9.50 5.11
C LEU A 18 13.29 -8.78 4.95
N TRP A 19 12.21 -9.49 4.68
CA TRP A 19 10.86 -8.91 4.57
C TRP A 19 10.34 -8.31 5.88
N ALA A 20 10.69 -8.89 7.02
CA ALA A 20 10.32 -8.34 8.32
C ALA A 20 10.94 -6.95 8.54
N ILE A 21 12.21 -6.78 8.15
CA ILE A 21 12.96 -5.54 8.38
C ILE A 21 12.95 -4.57 7.19
N GLN A 22 12.44 -4.98 6.03
CA GLN A 22 12.57 -4.23 4.78
C GLN A 22 12.02 -2.81 4.86
N GLY A 23 10.99 -2.59 5.70
CA GLY A 23 10.41 -1.27 5.96
C GLY A 23 11.28 -0.30 6.77
N ILE A 24 12.25 -0.78 7.55
CA ILE A 24 13.06 0.05 8.45
C ILE A 24 13.85 1.13 7.70
N PRO A 25 14.56 0.82 6.59
CA PRO A 25 15.24 1.84 5.80
C PRO A 25 14.33 2.95 5.29
N GLN A 26 13.06 2.67 4.99
CA GLN A 26 12.10 3.71 4.59
C GLN A 26 11.75 4.60 5.78
N VAL A 27 11.45 4.02 6.95
CA VAL A 27 11.16 4.77 8.18
C VAL A 27 12.34 5.67 8.58
N VAL A 28 13.56 5.11 8.53
CA VAL A 28 14.79 5.86 8.84
C VAL A 28 15.01 6.97 7.81
N LYS A 29 14.80 6.71 6.51
CA LYS A 29 14.91 7.73 5.47
C LYS A 29 13.95 8.89 5.76
N SER A 30 12.66 8.62 5.93
CA SER A 30 11.63 9.62 6.21
C SER A 30 11.94 10.45 7.44
N TYR A 31 12.44 9.82 8.51
CA TYR A 31 12.89 10.53 9.72
C TYR A 31 14.10 11.41 9.43
N ARG A 32 15.12 10.91 8.73
CA ARG A 32 16.33 11.70 8.43
C ARG A 32 16.05 12.87 7.49
N THR A 33 15.15 12.70 6.53
CA THR A 33 14.77 13.76 5.57
C THR A 33 13.69 14.68 6.14
N GLN A 34 13.07 14.33 7.27
CA GLN A 34 11.91 15.02 7.86
C GLN A 34 10.82 15.29 6.82
N SER A 35 10.65 14.36 5.88
CA SER A 35 9.75 14.50 4.74
C SER A 35 9.45 13.13 4.15
N THR A 36 8.19 12.96 3.77
CA THR A 36 7.67 11.79 3.05
C THR A 36 7.30 12.12 1.60
N LYS A 37 7.90 13.18 1.02
CA LYS A 37 7.63 13.55 -0.38
C LYS A 37 7.98 12.39 -1.33
N GLY A 38 6.99 11.97 -2.13
CA GLY A 38 7.09 10.85 -3.06
C GLY A 38 6.79 9.47 -2.47
N LEU A 39 6.54 9.36 -1.17
CA LEU A 39 5.97 8.16 -0.54
C LEU A 39 4.46 8.31 -0.42
N SER A 40 3.70 7.37 -0.97
CA SER A 40 2.24 7.40 -0.90
C SER A 40 1.75 7.00 0.51
N PRO A 41 0.91 7.82 1.19
CA PRO A 41 0.28 7.41 2.45
C PRO A 41 -0.67 6.23 2.25
N TYR A 42 -1.35 6.16 1.11
CA TYR A 42 -2.28 5.07 0.78
C TYR A 42 -1.56 3.74 0.58
N LEU A 43 -0.35 3.74 0.05
CA LEU A 43 0.50 2.54 -0.02
C LEU A 43 0.71 1.95 1.37
N MET A 44 1.16 2.77 2.32
CA MET A 44 1.43 2.30 3.69
C MET A 44 0.14 1.83 4.39
N LEU A 45 -0.97 2.53 4.19
CA LEU A 45 -2.28 2.16 4.74
C LEU A 45 -2.79 0.81 4.20
N LEU A 46 -2.73 0.62 2.88
CA LEU A 46 -3.21 -0.60 2.23
C LEU A 46 -2.29 -1.79 2.52
N TRP A 47 -0.98 -1.59 2.63
CA TRP A 47 -0.06 -2.63 3.08
C TRP A 47 -0.26 -3.00 4.54
N MET A 48 -0.60 -2.04 5.40
CA MET A 48 -1.01 -2.33 6.77
C MET A 48 -2.29 -3.17 6.79
N ALA A 49 -3.31 -2.79 6.01
CA ALA A 49 -4.55 -3.55 5.89
C ALA A 49 -4.31 -4.98 5.37
N SER A 50 -3.50 -5.13 4.32
CA SER A 50 -3.06 -6.44 3.80
C SER A 50 -2.37 -7.27 4.89
N GLY A 51 -1.51 -6.63 5.69
CA GLY A 51 -0.82 -7.25 6.81
C GLY A 51 -1.78 -7.91 7.80
N LEU A 52 -2.91 -7.28 8.13
CA LEU A 52 -3.90 -7.85 9.05
C LEU A 52 -4.47 -9.19 8.58
N PHE A 53 -4.82 -9.27 7.29
CA PHE A 53 -5.30 -10.51 6.68
C PHE A 53 -4.19 -11.57 6.63
N PHE A 54 -2.97 -11.14 6.31
CA PHE A 54 -1.84 -12.06 6.19
C PHE A 54 -1.39 -12.61 7.55
N CYS A 55 -1.30 -11.79 8.60
CA CYS A 55 -1.03 -12.24 9.97
C CYS A 55 -2.03 -13.32 10.41
N THR A 56 -3.31 -13.05 10.19
CA THR A 56 -4.39 -14.01 10.51
C THR A 56 -4.22 -15.32 9.71
N TYR A 57 -3.90 -15.25 8.42
CA TYR A 57 -3.65 -16.42 7.58
C TYR A 57 -2.48 -17.27 8.10
N VAL A 58 -1.32 -16.65 8.34
CA VAL A 58 -0.12 -17.40 8.74
C VAL A 58 -0.25 -18.04 10.13
N VAL A 59 -0.98 -17.41 11.05
CA VAL A 59 -1.26 -17.96 12.40
C VAL A 59 -2.23 -19.14 12.31
N THR A 60 -3.33 -19.01 11.57
CA THR A 60 -4.36 -20.06 11.49
C THR A 60 -3.94 -21.30 10.68
N ARG A 61 -2.96 -21.12 9.79
CA ARG A 61 -2.35 -22.19 8.98
C ARG A 61 -1.14 -22.87 9.62
N ASP A 62 -0.81 -22.54 10.87
CA ASP A 62 0.30 -23.15 11.63
C ASP A 62 1.63 -23.12 10.85
N LEU A 63 1.91 -21.99 10.17
CA LEU A 63 3.16 -21.85 9.41
C LEU A 63 4.38 -21.77 10.35
N ALA A 64 5.58 -21.95 9.77
CA ALA A 64 6.82 -21.86 10.51
C ALA A 64 6.95 -20.52 11.27
N ILE A 65 7.53 -20.56 12.47
CA ILE A 65 7.65 -19.39 13.37
C ILE A 65 8.18 -18.12 12.65
N PRO A 66 9.23 -18.18 11.80
CA PRO A 66 9.69 -17.00 11.08
C PRO A 66 8.63 -16.38 10.16
N ALA A 67 7.80 -17.20 9.52
CA ALA A 67 6.72 -16.75 8.64
C ALA A 67 5.53 -16.14 9.41
N VAL A 68 5.38 -16.46 10.70
CA VAL A 68 4.41 -15.80 11.59
C VAL A 68 4.95 -14.47 12.09
N ILE A 69 6.22 -14.42 12.52
CA ILE A 69 6.84 -13.19 13.05
C ILE A 69 6.96 -12.11 11.97
N GLN A 70 7.30 -12.49 10.74
CA GLN A 70 7.54 -11.56 9.64
C GLN A 70 6.39 -10.57 9.40
N PRO A 71 5.14 -10.99 9.12
CA PRO A 71 4.07 -10.05 8.78
C PRO A 71 3.67 -9.16 9.95
N HIS A 72 3.77 -9.62 11.19
CA HIS A 72 3.54 -8.80 12.39
C HIS A 72 4.59 -7.69 12.52
N ALA A 73 5.86 -8.01 12.29
CA ALA A 73 6.93 -7.02 12.29
C ALA A 73 6.72 -5.97 11.18
N SER A 74 6.41 -6.42 9.96
CA SER A 74 6.12 -5.54 8.83
C SER A 74 4.90 -4.65 9.10
N LEU A 75 3.83 -5.19 9.70
CA LEU A 75 2.61 -4.44 10.06
C LEU A 75 2.94 -3.24 10.98
N ILE A 76 3.74 -3.47 12.02
CA ILE A 76 4.17 -2.40 12.93
C ILE A 76 4.99 -1.34 12.19
N ILE A 77 5.96 -1.77 11.38
CA ILE A 77 6.81 -0.85 10.62
C ILE A 77 6.02 -0.03 9.60
N TYR A 78 5.06 -0.65 8.89
CA TYR A 78 4.18 0.06 7.96
C TYR A 78 3.27 1.04 8.70
N THR A 79 2.81 0.70 9.90
CA THR A 79 2.03 1.63 10.74
C THR A 79 2.86 2.85 11.13
N ILE A 80 4.13 2.65 11.51
CA ILE A 80 5.07 3.76 11.80
C ILE A 80 5.30 4.62 10.55
N SER A 81 5.55 4.00 9.40
CA SER A 81 5.77 4.70 8.14
C SER A 81 4.51 5.46 7.68
N TRP A 82 3.33 4.89 7.87
CA TRP A 82 2.05 5.58 7.65
C TRP A 82 1.90 6.79 8.58
N GLY A 83 2.23 6.63 9.87
CA GLY A 83 2.26 7.73 10.83
C GLY A 83 3.22 8.85 10.41
N GLN A 84 4.39 8.51 9.86
CA GLN A 84 5.30 9.52 9.29
C GLN A 84 4.66 10.25 8.10
N CYS A 85 3.89 9.56 7.25
CA CYS A 85 3.17 10.22 6.17
C CYS A 85 2.11 11.20 6.69
N LEU A 86 1.36 10.82 7.75
CA LEU A 86 0.38 11.73 8.37
C LEU A 86 1.05 12.97 8.97
N TYR A 87 2.19 12.78 9.65
CA TYR A 87 2.90 13.87 10.31
C TYR A 87 3.60 14.81 9.32
N TYR A 88 4.31 14.26 8.33
CA TYR A 88 5.13 15.03 7.39
C TYR A 88 4.33 15.50 6.17
N SER A 89 3.48 14.67 5.55
CA SER A 89 2.72 15.06 4.35
C SER A 89 1.36 15.69 4.68
N CYS A 90 0.61 15.12 5.63
CA CYS A 90 -0.76 15.59 5.94
C CYS A 90 -0.80 16.69 7.01
N GLY A 91 0.34 17.09 7.57
CA GLY A 91 0.44 18.18 8.55
C GLY A 91 -0.19 17.87 9.92
N TYR A 92 -0.42 16.59 10.25
CA TYR A 92 -1.01 16.22 11.54
C TYR A 92 -0.08 16.60 12.69
N SER A 93 -0.64 16.98 13.84
CA SER A 93 0.17 17.14 15.05
C SER A 93 0.71 15.79 15.51
N LEU A 94 1.80 15.80 16.28
CA LEU A 94 2.42 14.57 16.78
C LEU A 94 1.42 13.73 17.59
N ILE A 95 0.61 14.38 18.44
CA ILE A 95 -0.41 13.72 19.26
C ILE A 95 -1.47 13.06 18.36
N LYS A 96 -2.00 13.78 17.37
CA LYS A 96 -2.98 13.20 16.43
C LYS A 96 -2.40 11.99 15.70
N THR A 97 -1.15 12.08 15.27
CA THR A 97 -0.44 10.98 14.58
C THR A 97 -0.31 9.76 15.49
N ILE A 98 0.12 9.94 16.74
CA ILE A 98 0.25 8.85 17.71
C ILE A 98 -1.12 8.23 18.02
N LEU A 99 -2.16 9.04 18.20
CA LEU A 99 -3.52 8.55 18.42
C LEU A 99 -4.06 7.76 17.23
N CYS A 100 -3.85 8.25 16.00
CA CYS A 100 -4.26 7.53 14.78
C CYS A 100 -3.49 6.21 14.62
N ALA A 101 -2.17 6.22 14.77
CA ALA A 101 -1.34 5.02 14.66
C ALA A 101 -1.65 4.01 15.77
N GLY A 102 -1.77 4.46 17.01
CA GLY A 102 -2.15 3.62 18.15
C GLY A 102 -3.57 3.05 18.00
N GLY A 103 -4.52 3.88 17.56
CA GLY A 103 -5.88 3.43 17.26
C GLY A 103 -5.92 2.38 16.14
N ALA A 104 -5.13 2.56 15.08
CA ALA A 104 -5.01 1.58 14.00
C ALA A 104 -4.42 0.25 14.47
N LEU A 105 -3.39 0.27 15.32
CA LEU A 105 -2.82 -0.96 15.91
C LEU A 105 -3.81 -1.67 16.83
N LEU A 106 -4.54 -0.92 17.68
CA LEU A 106 -5.55 -1.49 18.58
C LEU A 106 -6.72 -2.11 17.79
N ALA A 107 -7.22 -1.40 16.78
CA ALA A 107 -8.27 -1.90 15.89
C ALA A 107 -7.77 -3.14 15.11
N GLY A 108 -6.53 -3.11 14.62
CA GLY A 108 -5.89 -4.23 13.96
C GLY A 108 -5.76 -5.46 14.84
N ALA A 109 -5.29 -5.29 16.08
CA ALA A 109 -5.19 -6.39 17.05
C ALA A 109 -6.56 -6.97 17.43
N ALA A 110 -7.59 -6.12 17.58
CA ALA A 110 -8.96 -6.58 17.83
C ALA A 110 -9.51 -7.36 16.62
N PHE A 111 -9.31 -6.86 15.40
CA PHE A 111 -9.70 -7.53 14.17
C PHE A 111 -9.00 -8.88 14.01
N GLU A 112 -7.69 -8.92 14.23
CA GLU A 112 -6.89 -10.14 14.13
C GLU A 112 -7.33 -11.17 15.18
N GLY A 113 -7.46 -10.77 16.45
CA GLY A 113 -7.90 -11.65 17.53
C GLY A 113 -9.29 -12.25 17.27
N ALA A 114 -10.24 -11.41 16.84
CA ALA A 114 -11.59 -11.85 16.48
C ALA A 114 -11.58 -12.80 15.27
N SER A 115 -10.80 -12.47 14.23
CA SER A 115 -10.67 -13.28 13.03
C SER A 115 -10.05 -14.65 13.33
N ILE A 116 -8.95 -14.68 14.10
CA ILE A 116 -8.30 -15.93 14.52
C ILE A 116 -9.29 -16.80 15.31
N ALA A 117 -10.01 -16.23 16.29
CA ALA A 117 -10.98 -16.98 17.07
C ALA A 117 -12.08 -17.59 16.18
N GLY A 118 -12.64 -16.81 15.25
CA GLY A 118 -13.66 -17.29 14.30
C GLY A 118 -13.14 -18.37 13.34
N LEU A 119 -11.94 -18.17 12.78
CA LEU A 119 -11.32 -19.11 11.86
C LEU A 119 -10.93 -20.42 12.54
N LEU A 120 -10.41 -20.36 13.77
CA LEU A 120 -10.10 -21.56 14.56
C LEU A 120 -11.38 -22.32 14.95
N ALA A 121 -12.48 -21.63 15.24
CA ALA A 121 -13.78 -22.26 15.43
C ALA A 121 -14.22 -23.00 14.16
N GLY A 122 -14.12 -22.35 12.98
CA GLY A 122 -14.38 -22.97 11.69
C GLY A 122 -13.47 -24.19 11.41
N LYS A 123 -12.18 -24.12 11.77
CA LYS A 123 -11.23 -25.24 11.64
C LYS A 123 -11.71 -26.46 12.42
N ARG A 124 -12.20 -26.26 13.65
CA ARG A 124 -12.70 -27.33 14.51
C ARG A 124 -13.93 -28.02 13.93
N HIS A 125 -14.70 -27.33 13.10
CA HIS A 125 -15.82 -27.88 12.34
C HIS A 125 -15.42 -28.42 10.95
N GLY A 126 -14.13 -28.54 10.66
CA GLY A 126 -13.61 -29.15 9.42
C GLY A 126 -13.57 -28.23 8.20
N THR A 127 -13.79 -26.91 8.37
CA THR A 127 -13.74 -25.95 7.26
C THR A 127 -12.46 -25.12 7.29
N GLU A 128 -11.60 -25.29 6.28
CA GLU A 128 -10.36 -24.51 6.13
C GLU A 128 -10.45 -23.41 5.05
N ILE A 129 -11.50 -23.43 4.22
CA ILE A 129 -11.72 -22.47 3.12
C ILE A 129 -11.61 -21.00 3.60
N PRO A 130 -12.22 -20.61 4.74
CA PRO A 130 -12.14 -19.22 5.20
C PRO A 130 -10.70 -18.74 5.43
N MET A 131 -9.79 -19.61 5.86
CA MET A 131 -8.38 -19.23 6.07
C MET A 131 -7.71 -18.93 4.73
N VAL A 132 -7.93 -19.77 3.73
CA VAL A 132 -7.35 -19.57 2.38
C VAL A 132 -7.86 -18.27 1.75
N VAL A 133 -9.13 -17.92 1.99
CA VAL A 133 -9.70 -16.62 1.56
C VAL A 133 -8.93 -15.45 2.15
N TYR A 134 -8.52 -15.51 3.43
CA TYR A 134 -7.69 -14.46 4.05
C TYR A 134 -6.34 -14.31 3.35
N GLY A 135 -5.70 -15.41 2.94
CA GLY A 135 -4.44 -15.38 2.18
C GLY A 135 -4.58 -14.74 0.78
N TYR A 136 -5.67 -15.02 0.07
CA TYR A 136 -5.94 -14.36 -1.21
C TYR A 136 -6.35 -12.89 -1.03
N ALA A 137 -7.13 -12.58 0.00
CA ALA A 137 -7.51 -11.20 0.32
C ALA A 137 -6.28 -10.34 0.62
N SER A 138 -5.32 -10.83 1.41
CA SER A 138 -4.06 -10.10 1.62
C SER A 138 -3.31 -9.87 0.31
N THR A 139 -3.22 -10.89 -0.55
CA THR A 139 -2.56 -10.77 -1.87
C THR A 139 -3.18 -9.64 -2.71
N VAL A 140 -4.51 -9.62 -2.82
CA VAL A 140 -5.24 -8.62 -3.60
C VAL A 140 -5.03 -7.21 -3.03
N ILE A 141 -5.16 -7.06 -1.72
CA ILE A 141 -4.97 -5.77 -1.05
C ILE A 141 -3.52 -5.29 -1.18
N ALA A 142 -2.52 -6.18 -1.07
CA ALA A 142 -1.12 -5.85 -1.26
C ALA A 142 -0.84 -5.30 -2.67
N VAL A 143 -1.37 -5.94 -3.71
CA VAL A 143 -1.21 -5.51 -5.11
C VAL A 143 -1.90 -4.18 -5.35
N ILE A 144 -3.15 -4.02 -4.91
CA ILE A 144 -3.89 -2.75 -4.99
C ILE A 144 -3.14 -1.66 -4.23
N GLY A 145 -2.55 -2.01 -3.09
CA GLY A 145 -1.76 -1.11 -2.25
C GLY A 145 -0.57 -0.47 -2.96
N ILE A 146 -0.02 -1.14 -3.98
CA ILE A 146 1.09 -0.59 -4.75
C ILE A 146 0.62 0.47 -5.77
N LEU A 147 -0.62 0.42 -6.24
CA LEU A 147 -1.13 1.32 -7.29
C LEU A 147 -1.02 2.82 -6.94
N PRO A 148 -1.37 3.29 -5.73
CA PRO A 148 -1.15 4.67 -5.33
C PRO A 148 0.30 5.13 -5.46
N GLN A 149 1.27 4.24 -5.25
CA GLN A 149 2.68 4.58 -5.39
C GLN A 149 3.09 4.73 -6.87
N TYR A 150 2.52 3.91 -7.76
CA TYR A 150 2.70 4.09 -9.21
C TYR A 150 2.09 5.40 -9.69
N TYR A 151 0.92 5.76 -9.14
CA TYR A 151 0.31 7.05 -9.42
C TYR A 151 1.21 8.21 -9.00
N GLU A 152 1.83 8.15 -7.81
CA GLU A 152 2.78 9.18 -7.39
C GLU A 152 4.01 9.26 -8.29
N ILE A 153 4.57 8.12 -8.70
CA ILE A 153 5.68 8.10 -9.66
C ILE A 153 5.26 8.72 -11.00
N TYR A 154 4.04 8.42 -11.47
CA TYR A 154 3.49 8.97 -12.70
C TYR A 154 3.28 10.49 -12.61
N LYS A 155 2.79 11.00 -11.47
CA LYS A 155 2.58 12.42 -11.22
C LYS A 155 3.90 13.19 -11.12
N GLN A 156 4.86 12.66 -10.37
CA GLN A 156 6.17 13.30 -10.17
C GLN A 156 7.10 13.16 -11.39
N LYS A 157 6.81 12.23 -12.31
CA LYS A 157 7.68 11.87 -13.46
C LYS A 157 9.11 11.52 -13.04
N GLU A 158 9.28 11.08 -11.79
CA GLU A 158 10.53 10.70 -11.14
C GLU A 158 10.17 9.83 -9.94
N VAL A 159 10.97 8.80 -9.66
CA VAL A 159 10.81 7.98 -8.44
C VAL A 159 11.54 8.69 -7.30
N ILE A 160 10.84 9.62 -6.68
CA ILE A 160 11.29 10.35 -5.49
C ILE A 160 10.67 9.71 -4.24
N GLY A 161 11.33 9.79 -3.09
CA GLY A 161 10.72 9.40 -1.81
C GLY A 161 10.98 7.96 -1.36
N LEU A 162 11.02 6.98 -2.27
CA LEU A 162 11.33 5.59 -1.93
C LEU A 162 12.80 5.38 -1.55
N SER A 163 13.06 4.62 -0.48
CA SER A 163 14.39 4.24 -0.03
C SER A 163 14.90 3.10 -0.91
N ILE A 164 16.05 3.30 -1.56
CA ILE A 164 16.66 2.27 -2.41
C ILE A 164 17.02 1.03 -1.59
N THR A 165 17.46 1.20 -0.34
CA THR A 165 17.74 0.09 0.57
C THR A 165 16.48 -0.70 0.92
N PHE A 166 15.34 -0.02 1.10
CA PHE A 166 14.02 -0.68 1.26
C PHE A 166 13.71 -1.54 0.03
N VAL A 167 13.78 -0.95 -1.17
CA VAL A 167 13.46 -1.65 -2.43
C VAL A 167 14.38 -2.85 -2.68
N ILE A 168 15.68 -2.72 -2.45
CA ILE A 168 16.63 -3.83 -2.65
C ILE A 168 16.38 -4.94 -1.63
N THR A 169 16.17 -4.60 -0.36
CA THR A 169 15.90 -5.58 0.70
C THR A 169 14.62 -6.35 0.41
N ASP A 170 13.58 -5.67 -0.07
CA ASP A 170 12.32 -6.27 -0.49
C ASP A 170 12.51 -7.29 -1.62
N LEU A 171 13.20 -6.89 -2.70
CA LEU A 171 13.43 -7.76 -3.86
C LEU A 171 14.26 -9.00 -3.50
N VAL A 172 15.33 -8.83 -2.73
CA VAL A 172 16.16 -9.96 -2.29
C VAL A 172 15.35 -10.89 -1.38
N GLY A 173 14.59 -10.34 -0.43
CA GLY A 173 13.72 -11.12 0.44
C GLY A 173 12.68 -11.92 -0.34
N ALA A 174 12.02 -11.30 -1.30
CA ALA A 174 11.04 -11.95 -2.16
C ALA A 174 11.65 -13.09 -2.99
N VAL A 175 12.84 -12.89 -3.57
CA VAL A 175 13.56 -13.95 -4.31
C VAL A 175 13.87 -15.15 -3.40
N CYS A 176 14.35 -14.90 -2.18
CA CYS A 176 14.61 -15.97 -1.20
C CYS A 176 13.33 -16.73 -0.84
N LEU A 177 12.22 -16.03 -0.61
CA LEU A 177 10.93 -16.63 -0.26
C LEU A 177 10.34 -17.46 -1.41
N ILE A 178 10.41 -16.94 -2.64
CA ILE A 178 9.97 -17.66 -3.85
C ILE A 178 10.81 -18.92 -4.04
N ALA A 179 12.14 -18.81 -3.93
CA ALA A 179 13.04 -19.97 -4.05
C ALA A 179 12.77 -21.03 -2.97
N ALA A 180 12.50 -20.60 -1.72
CA ALA A 180 12.13 -21.51 -0.65
C ALA A 180 10.82 -22.26 -0.96
N LEU A 181 9.81 -21.58 -1.49
CA LEU A 181 8.53 -22.22 -1.85
C LEU A 181 8.65 -23.27 -2.96
N PHE A 182 9.57 -23.09 -3.91
CA PHE A 182 9.84 -24.10 -4.95
C PHE A 182 10.55 -25.34 -4.42
N LEU A 183 11.28 -25.24 -3.31
CA LEU A 183 11.96 -26.37 -2.67
C LEU A 183 11.05 -27.17 -1.74
N ARG A 184 9.88 -26.62 -1.37
CA ARG A 184 8.91 -27.24 -0.49
C ARG A 184 8.18 -28.40 -1.19
N GLU A 185 7.91 -29.47 -0.44
CA GLU A 185 7.17 -30.66 -0.95
C GLU A 185 5.75 -30.33 -1.43
N ARG A 186 5.10 -29.33 -0.82
CA ARG A 186 3.79 -28.81 -1.21
C ARG A 186 3.87 -27.30 -1.38
N VAL A 187 3.69 -26.84 -2.60
CA VAL A 187 3.72 -25.41 -2.92
C VAL A 187 2.50 -24.72 -2.32
N ASP A 188 2.73 -23.72 -1.47
CA ASP A 188 1.70 -22.79 -1.03
C ASP A 188 1.45 -21.76 -2.13
N ILE A 189 0.41 -21.97 -2.92
CA ILE A 189 0.07 -21.11 -4.07
C ILE A 189 -0.29 -19.70 -3.62
N ALA A 190 -0.96 -19.53 -2.48
CA ALA A 190 -1.33 -18.21 -1.97
C ALA A 190 -0.09 -17.41 -1.54
N GLY A 191 0.83 -18.07 -0.84
CA GLY A 191 2.14 -17.49 -0.50
C GLY A 191 2.95 -17.16 -1.76
N LEU A 192 3.04 -18.08 -2.73
CA LEU A 192 3.76 -17.87 -3.98
C LEU A 192 3.19 -16.68 -4.77
N ALA A 193 1.87 -16.60 -4.88
CA ALA A 193 1.19 -15.50 -5.56
C ALA A 193 1.51 -14.15 -4.89
N THR A 194 1.46 -14.09 -3.55
CA THR A 194 1.84 -12.89 -2.80
C THR A 194 3.26 -12.46 -3.14
N TYR A 195 4.24 -13.35 -2.96
CA TYR A 195 5.67 -13.00 -3.13
C TYR A 195 6.02 -12.68 -4.59
N ALA A 196 5.45 -13.41 -5.56
CA ALA A 196 5.73 -13.20 -6.98
C ALA A 196 5.11 -11.90 -7.50
N LEU A 197 3.87 -11.59 -7.10
CA LEU A 197 3.19 -10.37 -7.54
C LEU A 197 3.83 -9.13 -6.93
N THR A 198 4.19 -9.16 -5.64
CA THR A 198 4.91 -8.03 -5.02
C THR A 198 6.29 -7.85 -5.66
N PHE A 199 7.04 -8.94 -5.90
CA PHE A 199 8.32 -8.88 -6.61
C PHE A 199 8.17 -8.22 -7.98
N ALA A 200 7.19 -8.64 -8.79
CA ALA A 200 6.98 -8.10 -10.13
C ALA A 200 6.65 -6.60 -10.10
N MET A 201 5.80 -6.17 -9.17
CA MET A 201 5.42 -4.76 -9.02
C MET A 201 6.60 -3.91 -8.50
N VAL A 202 7.36 -4.40 -7.52
CA VAL A 202 8.52 -3.67 -7.00
C VAL A 202 9.64 -3.60 -8.05
N LEU A 203 9.84 -4.65 -8.84
CA LEU A 203 10.74 -4.63 -9.98
C LEU A 203 10.30 -3.59 -11.03
N GLY A 204 8.99 -3.45 -11.26
CA GLY A 204 8.43 -2.38 -12.10
C GLY A 204 8.79 -0.99 -11.60
N ILE A 205 8.73 -0.76 -10.29
CA ILE A 205 9.18 0.51 -9.67
C ILE A 205 10.68 0.74 -9.91
N VAL A 206 11.52 -0.30 -9.79
CA VAL A 206 12.96 -0.18 -10.07
C VAL A 206 13.20 0.19 -11.53
N ILE A 207 12.53 -0.46 -12.47
CA ILE A 207 12.65 -0.15 -13.90
C ILE A 207 12.23 1.31 -14.16
N LEU A 208 11.12 1.76 -13.57
CA LEU A 208 10.70 3.16 -13.65
C LEU A 208 11.73 4.11 -13.04
N ALA A 209 12.37 3.76 -11.92
CA ALA A 209 13.42 4.57 -11.32
C ALA A 209 14.66 4.68 -12.23
N LEU A 210 15.06 3.57 -12.86
CA LEU A 210 16.20 3.54 -13.78
C LEU A 210 15.95 4.36 -15.05
N ILE A 211 14.70 4.46 -15.51
CA ILE A 211 14.34 5.24 -16.71
C ILE A 211 14.09 6.71 -16.34
N LEU A 212 13.21 6.97 -15.37
CA LEU A 212 12.70 8.31 -15.07
C LEU A 212 13.71 9.17 -14.30
N ASN A 213 14.52 8.61 -13.41
CA ASN A 213 15.43 9.41 -12.59
C ASN A 213 16.58 10.04 -13.41
N PRO A 214 17.25 9.33 -14.33
CA PRO A 214 18.22 9.94 -15.23
C PRO A 214 17.58 10.99 -16.15
N LEU A 215 16.38 10.73 -16.65
CA LEU A 215 15.64 11.69 -17.48
C LEU A 215 15.26 12.95 -16.70
N ALA A 216 14.85 12.82 -15.45
CA ALA A 216 14.59 13.95 -14.56
C ALA A 216 15.87 14.72 -14.22
N ALA A 217 16.99 14.03 -13.99
CA ALA A 217 18.30 14.67 -13.81
C ALA A 217 18.72 15.47 -15.05
N ARG A 218 18.53 14.92 -16.26
CA ARG A 218 18.81 15.62 -17.52
C ARG A 218 17.91 16.86 -17.69
N ARG A 219 16.61 16.74 -17.41
CA ARG A 219 15.66 17.88 -17.44
C ARG A 219 16.08 19.01 -16.49
N ARG A 220 16.49 18.68 -15.26
CA ARG A 220 16.99 19.67 -14.29
C ARG A 220 18.26 20.37 -14.76
N ARG A 221 19.20 19.63 -15.36
CA ARG A 221 20.42 20.19 -15.93
C ARG A 221 20.13 21.16 -17.08
N LEU A 222 19.22 20.78 -17.98
CA LEU A 222 18.83 21.64 -19.11
C LEU A 222 18.09 22.91 -18.67
N ALA A 223 17.21 22.80 -17.66
CA ALA A 223 16.48 23.94 -17.12
C ALA A 223 17.37 24.96 -16.36
N GLY A 224 18.56 24.54 -15.92
CA GLY A 224 19.54 25.40 -15.24
C GLY A 224 20.54 26.09 -16.19
N LEU A 225 20.50 25.81 -17.49
CA LEU A 225 21.40 26.43 -18.47
C LEU A 225 20.94 27.84 -18.84
N PRO A 226 21.85 28.83 -18.96
CA PRO A 226 21.55 30.14 -19.52
C PRO A 226 20.95 30.01 -20.94
N SER A 227 20.01 30.89 -21.30
CA SER A 227 19.30 30.85 -22.59
C SER A 227 20.23 30.81 -23.81
N LYS A 228 21.41 31.44 -23.73
CA LYS A 228 22.44 31.42 -24.78
C LYS A 228 23.06 30.03 -25.01
N ASP A 229 23.25 29.25 -23.97
CA ASP A 229 23.80 27.89 -24.08
C ASP A 229 22.73 26.91 -24.56
N LEU A 230 21.46 27.18 -24.25
CA LEU A 230 20.31 26.44 -24.78
C LEU A 230 20.12 26.70 -26.27
N GLU A 231 20.20 27.97 -26.71
CA GLU A 231 20.19 28.34 -28.13
C GLU A 231 21.37 27.73 -28.88
N SER A 232 22.56 27.70 -28.28
CA SER A 232 23.75 27.08 -28.86
C SER A 232 23.64 25.55 -28.94
N ALA A 233 23.06 24.89 -27.93
CA ALA A 233 22.81 23.44 -27.93
C ALA A 233 21.68 23.03 -28.90
N VAL A 234 20.65 23.87 -29.05
CA VAL A 234 19.57 23.68 -30.03
C VAL A 234 20.05 23.98 -31.45
N ALA A 235 20.91 24.97 -31.64
CA ALA A 235 21.56 25.25 -32.93
C ALA A 235 22.56 24.14 -33.32
N ALA A 236 23.29 23.57 -32.36
CA ALA A 236 24.14 22.39 -32.56
C ALA A 236 23.35 21.09 -32.78
N SER A 237 22.04 21.07 -32.49
CA SER A 237 21.14 19.92 -32.70
C SER A 237 20.66 19.76 -34.15
N GLY A 238 21.14 20.59 -35.08
CA GLY A 238 20.87 20.44 -36.51
C GLY A 238 21.59 19.22 -37.10
N ALA A 239 20.85 18.12 -37.27
CA ALA A 239 21.13 17.00 -38.17
C ALA A 239 22.53 16.33 -38.09
N ASP A 240 23.02 15.99 -36.89
CA ASP A 240 23.87 14.81 -36.59
C ASP A 240 24.26 14.83 -35.10
N ALA A 241 23.31 14.52 -34.20
CA ALA A 241 23.40 14.95 -32.80
C ALA A 241 23.15 13.84 -31.76
N LYS A 242 24.08 12.90 -31.62
CA LYS A 242 24.22 12.11 -30.37
C LYS A 242 25.61 12.23 -29.78
N ASP A 243 26.65 12.10 -30.60
CA ASP A 243 28.05 12.10 -30.15
C ASP A 243 28.54 13.47 -29.65
N ASP A 244 28.11 14.55 -30.30
CA ASP A 244 28.62 15.89 -29.99
C ASP A 244 27.95 16.53 -28.78
N LEU A 245 26.68 16.20 -28.51
CA LEU A 245 25.99 16.63 -27.30
C LEU A 245 26.55 15.93 -26.04
N GLU A 246 26.97 14.67 -26.18
CA GLU A 246 27.61 13.91 -25.10
C GLU A 246 29.02 14.44 -24.81
N LYS A 247 29.77 14.85 -25.84
CA LYS A 247 31.06 15.55 -25.70
C LYS A 247 30.94 16.89 -24.99
N VAL A 248 29.95 17.71 -25.33
CA VAL A 248 29.74 19.03 -24.69
C VAL A 248 29.33 18.87 -23.22
N ILE A 249 28.49 17.87 -22.92
CA ILE A 249 28.12 17.53 -21.53
C ILE A 249 29.34 17.00 -20.74
N SER A 250 30.27 16.28 -21.40
CA SER A 250 31.52 15.81 -20.76
C SER A 250 32.60 16.89 -20.62
N ALA A 251 32.58 17.92 -21.48
CA ALA A 251 33.62 18.95 -21.56
C ALA A 251 33.38 20.13 -20.60
N THR A 252 32.23 20.16 -19.91
CA THR A 252 32.01 21.11 -18.83
C THR A 252 32.83 20.66 -17.62
N PRO A 253 33.76 21.47 -17.06
CA PRO A 253 34.59 21.01 -15.97
C PRO A 253 33.72 20.56 -14.80
N THR A 254 33.90 19.33 -14.34
CA THR A 254 33.53 18.97 -12.97
C THR A 254 34.10 20.05 -12.06
N PRO A 255 33.29 20.70 -11.19
CA PRO A 255 33.85 21.62 -10.21
C PRO A 255 34.89 20.83 -9.42
N GLU A 256 36.12 21.34 -9.42
CA GLU A 256 37.22 20.84 -8.61
C GLU A 256 36.71 20.60 -7.19
N LEU A 257 36.89 19.38 -6.68
CA LEU A 257 36.75 19.07 -5.27
C LEU A 257 37.83 19.88 -4.53
N GLU A 258 37.49 21.13 -4.23
CA GLU A 258 38.22 21.94 -3.28
C GLU A 258 38.25 21.13 -1.98
N LYS A 259 39.46 20.72 -1.57
CA LYS A 259 39.71 20.10 -0.27
C LYS A 259 39.48 21.16 0.81
N GLY A 260 38.22 21.49 1.03
CA GLY A 260 37.72 22.36 2.10
C GLY A 260 36.70 21.58 2.90
N HIS A 261 36.82 21.68 4.22
CA HIS A 261 35.94 21.14 5.26
C HIS A 261 34.50 20.81 4.80
N PHE A 262 34.07 19.56 4.99
CA PHE A 262 32.68 19.13 4.80
C PHE A 262 31.78 19.79 5.86
N ASP A 263 31.38 21.04 5.63
CA ASP A 263 30.21 21.59 6.29
C ASP A 263 28.98 21.13 5.51
N PHE A 264 28.32 20.11 6.07
CA PHE A 264 27.04 19.61 5.60
C PHE A 264 25.98 20.72 5.74
N VAL A 265 25.82 21.54 4.70
CA VAL A 265 24.67 22.44 4.61
C VAL A 265 23.43 21.56 4.46
N SER A 266 22.73 21.40 5.56
CA SER A 266 21.42 20.74 5.59
C SER A 266 20.50 21.41 4.58
N PRO A 267 19.75 20.67 3.75
CA PRO A 267 18.70 21.26 2.96
C PRO A 267 17.73 21.97 3.93
N LYS A 268 17.42 23.24 3.67
CA LYS A 268 16.45 23.98 4.49
C LYS A 268 15.14 23.17 4.55
N PRO A 269 14.53 23.01 5.74
CA PRO A 269 13.23 22.37 5.85
C PRO A 269 12.25 23.15 4.97
N VAL A 270 11.67 22.47 3.98
CA VAL A 270 10.54 23.02 3.20
C VAL A 270 9.39 23.23 4.19
N SER A 271 8.75 24.40 4.15
CA SER A 271 7.76 24.75 5.16
C SER A 271 6.57 23.80 5.11
N LYS A 272 5.99 23.47 6.27
CA LYS A 272 4.81 22.60 6.36
C LYS A 272 3.63 23.08 5.50
N ALA A 273 3.54 24.39 5.25
CA ALA A 273 2.47 25.03 4.49
C ALA A 273 2.57 24.80 2.96
N GLU A 274 3.78 24.76 2.41
CA GLU A 274 3.99 24.51 0.97
C GLU A 274 3.66 23.04 0.62
N GLN A 275 4.00 22.10 1.51
CA GLN A 275 3.73 20.67 1.32
C GLN A 275 2.26 20.30 1.44
N SER A 276 1.51 20.94 2.35
CA SER A 276 0.06 20.75 2.44
C SER A 276 -0.68 21.30 1.21
N SER A 277 -0.18 22.37 0.59
CA SER A 277 -0.83 22.98 -0.60
C SER A 277 -0.67 22.13 -1.87
N GLU A 278 0.49 21.46 -2.05
CA GLU A 278 0.72 20.50 -3.16
C GLU A 278 -0.18 19.26 -3.03
N PHE A 279 -0.56 18.89 -1.80
CA PHE A 279 -1.48 17.79 -1.51
C PHE A 279 -2.95 18.18 -1.76
N ASP A 280 -3.40 19.33 -1.25
CA ASP A 280 -4.80 19.78 -1.39
C ASP A 280 -5.17 20.11 -2.85
N SER A 281 -4.29 20.79 -3.58
CA SER A 281 -4.54 21.15 -4.99
C SER A 281 -4.61 19.94 -5.91
N GLY A 282 -3.88 18.87 -5.60
CA GLY A 282 -3.80 17.68 -6.46
C GLY A 282 -4.83 16.60 -6.17
N TYR A 283 -5.64 16.74 -5.12
CA TYR A 283 -6.62 15.73 -4.71
C TYR A 283 -8.06 16.28 -4.68
N THR A 284 -8.25 17.58 -4.42
CA THR A 284 -9.59 18.20 -4.38
C THR A 284 -10.09 18.69 -5.74
N SER A 285 -9.19 18.97 -6.70
CA SER A 285 -9.57 19.45 -8.04
C SER A 285 -10.20 18.34 -8.91
N ASP A 286 -9.56 17.16 -8.98
CA ASP A 286 -9.98 16.06 -9.87
C ASP A 286 -11.28 15.35 -9.45
N TYR A 287 -11.71 15.48 -8.18
CA TYR A 287 -12.98 14.90 -7.72
C TYR A 287 -14.20 15.80 -8.01
N LYS A 288 -14.01 17.12 -8.11
CA LYS A 288 -15.11 18.01 -8.54
C LYS A 288 -15.37 17.89 -10.03
N GLU A 289 -14.32 17.75 -10.84
CA GLU A 289 -14.45 17.69 -12.30
C GLU A 289 -15.13 16.38 -12.78
N ASN A 290 -14.90 15.25 -12.10
CA ASN A 290 -15.56 13.98 -12.43
C ASN A 290 -17.00 13.84 -11.89
N THR A 291 -17.46 14.73 -11.00
CA THR A 291 -18.84 14.64 -10.48
C THR A 291 -19.83 15.44 -11.33
N GLU A 292 -19.37 16.50 -12.01
CA GLU A 292 -20.21 17.28 -12.93
C GLU A 292 -20.38 16.60 -14.30
N GLU A 293 -19.44 15.75 -14.72
CA GLU A 293 -19.54 15.04 -16.01
C GLU A 293 -20.49 13.82 -15.97
N VAL A 294 -20.78 13.27 -14.78
CA VAL A 294 -21.66 12.11 -14.59
C VAL A 294 -23.14 12.51 -14.37
N LEU A 295 -23.44 13.76 -13.99
CA LEU A 295 -24.81 14.26 -13.80
C LEU A 295 -25.39 15.00 -15.03
N GLY A 296 -24.63 15.12 -16.12
CA GLY A 296 -25.02 15.88 -17.31
C GLY A 296 -25.67 15.08 -18.45
N LYS A 297 -25.89 13.77 -18.30
CA LYS A 297 -26.44 12.92 -19.38
C LYS A 297 -27.50 11.96 -18.88
N GLU A 298 -28.68 12.49 -18.53
CA GLU A 298 -29.91 11.71 -18.63
C GLU A 298 -31.11 12.61 -18.93
N ASN A 299 -31.84 12.21 -19.97
CA ASN A 299 -33.19 12.59 -20.39
C ASN A 299 -33.42 13.82 -21.29
N VAL A 300 -33.56 13.49 -22.58
CA VAL A 300 -34.41 14.20 -23.55
C VAL A 300 -35.48 13.22 -24.07
N HIS A 301 -36.73 13.70 -24.09
CA HIS A 301 -37.96 13.17 -24.73
C HIS A 301 -38.60 11.94 -24.06
N SER A 302 -39.89 11.91 -23.68
CA SER A 302 -41.14 12.47 -24.25
C SER A 302 -42.28 12.05 -23.29
N SER A 303 -43.54 12.46 -23.29
CA SER A 303 -44.37 13.54 -23.83
C SER A 303 -45.72 13.40 -23.09
N SER A 304 -46.43 14.53 -22.90
CA SER A 304 -47.90 14.66 -22.90
C SER A 304 -48.78 14.20 -21.70
N ALA A 305 -49.51 15.22 -21.19
CA ALA A 305 -50.89 15.22 -20.64
C ALA A 305 -51.13 14.54 -19.28
N GLY A 306 -51.87 15.11 -18.31
CA GLY A 306 -52.63 16.34 -18.21
C GLY A 306 -53.34 16.42 -16.84
N THR A 307 -53.55 17.66 -16.38
CA THR A 307 -54.64 18.19 -15.53
C THR A 307 -54.98 17.58 -14.15
N ASN A 308 -54.91 18.49 -13.15
CA ASN A 308 -55.87 18.75 -12.04
C ASN A 308 -56.01 17.69 -10.94
N SER A 309 -56.29 17.98 -9.67
CA SER A 309 -56.36 19.16 -8.79
C SER A 309 -56.88 18.59 -7.45
N ASP A 310 -56.52 19.22 -6.32
CA ASP A 310 -57.25 19.16 -5.03
C ASP A 310 -57.34 17.77 -4.34
N ASP A 311 -57.58 17.58 -3.05
CA ASP A 311 -57.61 18.44 -1.87
C ASP A 311 -57.40 17.52 -0.65
N SER A 312 -57.06 18.16 0.45
CA SER A 312 -57.24 17.75 1.86
C SER A 312 -58.35 16.73 2.21
N HIS A 313 -58.07 15.78 3.12
CA HIS A 313 -58.67 15.68 4.47
C HIS A 313 -58.48 14.31 5.17
N ASP A 314 -58.35 14.41 6.49
CA ASP A 314 -58.33 13.38 7.54
C ASP A 314 -59.56 12.45 7.57
N GLU A 315 -59.40 11.18 8.00
CA GLU A 315 -60.26 10.55 9.04
C GLU A 315 -59.81 9.13 9.48
N ILE A 316 -59.46 9.03 10.77
CA ILE A 316 -59.80 8.05 11.83
C ILE A 316 -60.37 6.63 11.47
N ASP A 317 -59.63 5.59 11.97
CA ASP A 317 -59.94 4.24 12.58
C ASP A 317 -61.41 3.72 12.68
N PRO A 318 -61.75 2.42 13.01
CA PRO A 318 -60.95 1.22 13.38
C PRO A 318 -61.52 -0.18 12.92
N LEU A 319 -60.98 -1.28 13.49
CA LEU A 319 -61.53 -2.66 13.66
C LEU A 319 -61.19 -3.74 12.59
N TYR A 320 -60.50 -4.83 12.99
CA TYR A 320 -61.10 -6.16 13.24
C TYR A 320 -60.06 -7.26 13.62
N HIS A 321 -60.24 -7.79 14.83
CA HIS A 321 -60.01 -9.12 15.43
C HIS A 321 -59.07 -10.22 14.84
N ASN A 322 -58.16 -10.68 15.72
CA ASN A 322 -57.81 -12.05 16.17
C ASN A 322 -58.22 -13.30 15.36
N HIS A 323 -57.25 -14.23 15.21
CA HIS A 323 -57.44 -15.63 15.62
C HIS A 323 -56.13 -16.29 16.11
N TYR A 324 -56.23 -16.92 17.29
CA TYR A 324 -55.30 -17.83 17.95
C TYR A 324 -55.23 -19.20 17.26
N GLU A 325 -54.09 -19.89 17.34
CA GLU A 325 -54.06 -21.29 17.79
C GLU A 325 -52.71 -21.65 18.43
N ASP A 326 -52.83 -22.33 19.57
CA ASP A 326 -51.83 -22.75 20.55
C ASP A 326 -51.63 -24.27 20.42
N HIS A 327 -50.38 -24.74 20.44
CA HIS A 327 -50.07 -26.12 20.84
C HIS A 327 -48.79 -26.16 21.66
N SER A 328 -48.96 -26.16 22.97
CA SER A 328 -48.03 -26.68 23.96
C SER A 328 -48.23 -28.20 24.13
N ASN A 329 -47.15 -29.01 24.04
CA ASN A 329 -46.71 -29.90 25.13
C ASN A 329 -45.57 -30.90 24.75
N VAL A 330 -44.55 -30.92 25.64
CA VAL A 330 -43.91 -32.10 26.28
C VAL A 330 -42.83 -32.89 25.50
N ALA A 331 -41.55 -32.74 25.93
CA ALA A 331 -40.75 -33.77 26.63
C ALA A 331 -39.21 -33.55 26.50
N GLN A 332 -38.54 -33.26 27.63
CA GLN A 332 -37.22 -33.78 28.02
C GLN A 332 -37.46 -34.88 29.09
N PRO A 333 -36.51 -35.77 29.50
CA PRO A 333 -35.04 -35.70 29.39
C PRO A 333 -34.35 -37.05 29.02
N ASP A 334 -33.02 -37.06 28.84
CA ASP A 334 -32.17 -37.96 29.64
C ASP A 334 -30.67 -37.62 29.58
N LEU A 335 -30.07 -37.52 30.77
CA LEU A 335 -28.66 -37.31 31.05
C LEU A 335 -28.14 -38.62 31.63
N THR A 336 -27.22 -39.31 30.94
CA THR A 336 -26.51 -40.45 31.53
C THR A 336 -25.00 -40.21 31.49
N ILE A 337 -24.47 -40.03 32.69
CA ILE A 337 -23.06 -40.06 33.04
C ILE A 337 -22.58 -41.52 32.92
N SER A 338 -21.41 -41.74 32.32
CA SER A 338 -20.65 -42.98 32.51
C SER A 338 -19.18 -42.63 32.61
N ARG A 339 -18.66 -42.70 33.85
CA ARG A 339 -17.24 -42.82 34.15
C ARG A 339 -16.81 -44.24 33.78
N LEU A 340 -15.66 -44.36 33.12
CA LEU A 340 -14.59 -45.34 33.39
C LEU A 340 -13.29 -44.82 32.78
#